data_AF-A0A973J8Y2-F1
#
_entry.id   AF-A0A973J8Y2-F1
#
_cell.length_a   1.000
_cell.length_b   1.000
_cell.length_c   1.000
_cell.angle_alpha   90.00
_cell.angle_beta   90.00
_cell.angle_gamma   90.00
#
_symmetry.space_group_name_H-M   'P 1'
#
loop_
_entity.id
_entity.type
_entity.pdbx_description
1 polymer ?
#
loop_
_entity_poly.entity_id
_entity_poly.type
_entity_poly.pdbx_seq_one_letter_code
_entity_poly.pdbx_strand_id
1 'polypeptide(L)'
;MLYLLTAETLPVDQLLNTAMPKIVQQGRDIYQKGYAQVQHCEPTNAIISVEDLPGPPAQCTVRLAGNQVTVTCSCRYGYAWGLCQHRVAALFQLRDHLRLHPPSLWRAVLDQAIQPHPRRSAAVSSSGSALVFSLQKRGAIWSILAYTIAGKHLPIDHRGDPDTLAEAIESRTLHQHVKHLRSQVSPDVYPSMSMELLAAANTAISSG
;
A
#
# COMPACT_ATOMS: atom_id res chain seq x y z
N MET A 1 -3.85 -12.28 3.21
CA MET A 1 -4.27 -11.57 1.99
C MET A 1 -4.34 -10.09 2.32
N LEU A 2 -3.58 -9.25 1.64
CA LEU A 2 -3.62 -7.80 1.80
C LEU A 2 -4.84 -7.28 1.02
N TYR A 3 -5.76 -6.60 1.71
CA TYR A 3 -6.90 -5.96 1.07
C TYR A 3 -6.62 -4.46 1.02
N LEU A 4 -6.40 -3.95 -0.18
CA LEU A 4 -6.09 -2.55 -0.44
C LEU A 4 -7.14 -1.98 -1.37
N LEU A 5 -7.65 -0.80 -1.03
CA LEU A 5 -8.58 -0.05 -1.84
C LEU A 5 -7.82 0.59 -3.01
N THR A 6 -7.86 -0.07 -4.16
CA THR A 6 -7.33 0.43 -5.43
C THR A 6 -8.47 0.74 -6.40
N ALA A 7 -8.15 1.42 -7.51
CA ALA A 7 -9.12 1.66 -8.58
C ALA A 7 -9.66 0.37 -9.20
N GLU A 8 -8.91 -0.74 -9.11
CA GLU A 8 -9.27 -2.06 -9.65
C GLU A 8 -10.14 -2.85 -8.67
N THR A 9 -9.86 -2.73 -7.36
CA THR A 9 -10.65 -3.40 -6.32
C THR A 9 -11.93 -2.67 -5.98
N LEU A 10 -12.15 -1.47 -6.53
CA LEU A 10 -13.38 -0.70 -6.37
C LEU A 10 -14.33 -1.01 -7.53
N PRO A 11 -15.29 -1.95 -7.37
CA PRO A 11 -16.11 -2.42 -8.49
C PRO A 11 -17.27 -1.45 -8.74
N VAL A 12 -16.96 -0.22 -9.16
CA VAL A 12 -17.94 0.86 -9.32
C VAL A 12 -19.12 0.39 -10.17
N ASP A 13 -18.88 -0.21 -11.34
CA ASP A 13 -19.95 -0.63 -12.23
C ASP A 13 -20.85 -1.72 -11.60
N GLN A 14 -20.27 -2.66 -10.85
CA GLN A 14 -21.05 -3.69 -10.13
C GLN A 14 -21.89 -3.08 -9.00
N LEU A 15 -21.34 -2.11 -8.27
CA LEU A 15 -22.07 -1.40 -7.22
C LEU A 15 -23.25 -0.63 -7.81
N LEU A 16 -23.05 0.00 -8.97
CA LEU A 16 -24.06 0.79 -9.66
C LEU A 16 -25.17 -0.06 -10.30
N ASN A 17 -24.95 -1.34 -10.58
CA ASN A 17 -25.98 -2.22 -11.16
C ASN A 17 -27.25 -2.34 -10.30
N THR A 18 -27.13 -2.09 -8.99
CA THR A 18 -28.26 -2.13 -8.05
C THR A 18 -29.00 -0.79 -7.94
N ALA A 19 -28.47 0.28 -8.54
CA ALA A 19 -29.02 1.62 -8.44
C ALA A 19 -29.96 1.94 -9.61
N MET A 20 -31.00 2.73 -9.35
CA MET A 20 -31.91 3.18 -10.39
C MET A 20 -31.15 4.07 -11.40
N PRO A 21 -31.35 3.92 -12.72
CA PRO A 21 -30.62 4.68 -13.74
C PRO A 21 -30.70 6.20 -13.54
N LYS A 22 -31.85 6.70 -13.07
CA LYS A 22 -32.05 8.12 -12.76
C LYS A 22 -31.10 8.62 -11.65
N ILE A 23 -30.92 7.82 -10.60
CA ILE A 23 -30.00 8.16 -9.48
C ILE A 23 -28.54 8.09 -9.96
N VAL A 24 -28.22 7.11 -10.81
CA VAL A 24 -26.89 7.00 -11.41
C VAL A 24 -26.58 8.25 -12.24
N GLN A 25 -27.53 8.71 -13.05
CA GLN A 25 -27.35 9.93 -13.84
C GLN A 25 -27.17 11.17 -12.95
N GLN A 26 -28.01 11.35 -11.94
CA GLN A 26 -27.88 12.46 -10.99
C GLN A 26 -26.52 12.46 -10.28
N GLY A 27 -26.03 11.29 -9.87
CA GLY A 27 -24.70 11.16 -9.28
C GLY A 27 -23.56 11.48 -10.25
N ARG A 28 -23.70 11.10 -11.53
CA ARG A 28 -22.75 11.48 -12.59
C ARG A 28 -22.73 13.00 -12.78
N ASP A 29 -23.89 13.65 -12.79
CA ASP A 29 -23.99 15.09 -12.97
C ASP A 29 -23.32 15.85 -11.80
N ILE A 30 -23.49 15.37 -10.55
CA ILE A 30 -22.81 15.93 -9.37
C ILE A 30 -21.29 15.78 -9.49
N TYR A 31 -20.83 14.59 -9.87
CA TYR A 31 -19.41 14.33 -10.09
C TYR A 31 -18.82 15.22 -11.20
N GLN A 32 -19.51 15.35 -12.34
CA GLN A 32 -19.06 16.18 -13.46
C GLN A 32 -18.99 17.67 -13.12
N LYS A 33 -19.83 18.15 -12.20
CA LYS A 33 -19.78 19.52 -11.67
C LYS A 33 -18.62 19.76 -10.70
N GLY A 34 -17.88 18.72 -10.31
CA GLY A 34 -16.77 18.83 -9.36
C GLY A 34 -17.20 18.97 -7.91
N TYR A 35 -18.44 18.61 -7.58
CA TYR A 35 -19.01 18.74 -6.23
C TYR A 35 -18.64 17.60 -5.29
N ALA A 36 -17.74 16.69 -5.68
CA ALA A 36 -17.25 15.61 -4.83
C ALA A 36 -15.75 15.76 -4.59
N GLN A 37 -15.33 15.69 -3.32
CA GLN A 37 -13.93 15.83 -2.92
C GLN A 37 -13.53 14.73 -1.94
N VAL A 38 -12.43 14.05 -2.22
CA VAL A 38 -11.82 13.10 -1.29
C VAL A 38 -11.16 13.88 -0.16
N GLN A 39 -11.63 13.69 1.08
CA GLN A 39 -11.05 14.33 2.26
C GLN A 39 -9.94 13.48 2.87
N HIS A 40 -10.16 12.17 2.94
CA HIS A 40 -9.22 11.22 3.51
C HIS A 40 -9.24 9.92 2.74
N CYS A 41 -8.07 9.34 2.47
CA CYS A 41 -7.93 8.07 1.76
C CYS A 41 -6.87 7.21 2.45
N GLU A 42 -7.33 6.19 3.17
CA GLU A 42 -6.54 5.15 3.82
C GLU A 42 -6.57 3.86 2.99
N PRO A 43 -5.66 2.90 3.26
CA PRO A 43 -5.62 1.61 2.57
C PRO A 43 -6.95 0.86 2.47
N THR A 44 -7.84 0.97 3.46
CA THR A 44 -9.10 0.22 3.52
C THR A 44 -10.33 1.11 3.69
N ASN A 45 -10.15 2.43 3.73
CA ASN A 45 -11.22 3.37 4.08
C ASN A 45 -11.01 4.69 3.37
N ALA A 46 -12.06 5.28 2.81
CA ALA A 46 -12.02 6.61 2.23
C ALA A 46 -13.24 7.41 2.64
N ILE A 47 -13.02 8.69 2.94
CA ILE A 47 -14.06 9.67 3.27
C ILE A 47 -14.11 10.71 2.16
N ILE A 48 -15.30 10.86 1.58
CA ILE A 48 -15.57 11.75 0.46
C ILE A 48 -16.69 12.69 0.87
N SER A 49 -16.46 13.99 0.72
CA SER A 49 -17.49 15.01 0.90
C SER A 49 -18.13 15.30 -0.45
N VAL A 50 -19.46 15.39 -0.47
CA VAL A 50 -20.25 15.68 -1.66
C VAL A 50 -21.16 16.86 -1.36
N GLU A 51 -21.01 17.95 -2.09
CA GLU A 51 -21.85 19.14 -1.94
C GLU A 51 -23.26 18.86 -2.47
N ASP A 52 -24.27 19.16 -1.64
CA ASP A 52 -25.69 18.98 -1.95
C ASP A 52 -26.41 20.30 -1.68
N LEU A 53 -26.42 21.22 -2.66
CA LEU A 53 -27.01 22.55 -2.53
C LEU A 53 -28.55 22.46 -2.62
N PRO A 54 -29.32 23.14 -1.73
CA PRO A 54 -28.93 24.16 -0.74
C PRO A 54 -28.71 23.64 0.71
N GLY A 55 -28.24 22.41 0.89
CA GLY A 55 -28.01 21.77 2.19
C GLY A 55 -26.53 21.65 2.59
N PRO A 56 -26.25 21.10 3.79
CA PRO A 56 -24.90 20.76 4.21
C PRO A 56 -24.33 19.62 3.33
N PRO A 57 -23.00 19.56 3.13
CA PRO A 57 -22.39 18.53 2.32
C PRO A 57 -22.62 17.14 2.93
N ALA A 58 -22.99 16.19 2.08
CA ALA A 58 -23.11 14.79 2.45
C ALA A 58 -21.71 14.17 2.57
N GLN A 59 -21.47 13.42 3.65
CA GLN A 59 -20.27 12.61 3.78
C GLN A 59 -20.56 11.18 3.34
N CYS A 60 -19.76 10.67 2.40
CA CYS A 60 -19.78 9.31 1.95
C CYS A 60 -18.52 8.59 2.46
N THR A 61 -18.72 7.42 3.07
CA THR A 61 -17.62 6.60 3.57
C THR A 61 -17.58 5.31 2.79
N VAL A 62 -16.44 5.02 2.17
CA VAL A 62 -16.20 3.78 1.44
C VAL A 62 -15.24 2.94 2.26
N ARG A 63 -15.65 1.72 2.63
CA ARG A 63 -14.82 0.78 3.39
C ARG A 63 -14.66 -0.53 2.66
N LEU A 64 -13.43 -1.02 2.62
CA LEU A 64 -13.05 -2.34 2.16
C LEU A 64 -12.87 -3.26 3.37
N ALA A 65 -13.72 -4.27 3.49
CA ALA A 65 -13.62 -5.31 4.51
C ALA A 65 -13.55 -6.68 3.82
N GLY A 66 -12.37 -7.31 3.85
CA GLY A 66 -12.11 -8.48 3.02
C GLY A 66 -12.26 -8.12 1.53
N ASN A 67 -13.05 -8.91 0.79
CA ASN A 67 -13.34 -8.66 -0.62
C ASN A 67 -14.65 -7.87 -0.84
N GLN A 68 -15.20 -7.24 0.20
CA GLN A 68 -16.46 -6.51 0.11
C GLN A 68 -16.22 -5.01 0.30
N VAL A 69 -16.71 -4.23 -0.67
CA VAL A 69 -16.77 -2.77 -0.57
C VAL A 69 -18.14 -2.37 -0.06
N THR A 70 -18.15 -1.61 1.03
CA THR A 70 -19.36 -1.04 1.62
C THR A 70 -19.32 0.48 1.46
N VAL A 71 -20.45 1.08 1.11
CA VAL A 71 -20.57 2.52 0.89
C VAL A 71 -21.71 3.06 1.75
N THR A 72 -21.38 3.92 2.70
CA THR A 72 -22.36 4.62 3.54
C THR A 72 -22.40 6.09 3.18
N CYS A 73 -23.48 6.78 3.53
CA CYS A 73 -23.68 8.19 3.25
C CYS A 73 -24.51 8.83 4.35
N SER A 74 -24.17 10.05 4.77
CA SER A 74 -24.87 10.80 5.81
C SER A 74 -26.14 11.52 5.34
N CYS A 75 -26.49 11.44 4.04
CA CYS A 75 -27.70 12.10 3.53
C CYS A 75 -28.99 11.43 4.04
N ARG A 76 -30.14 12.11 3.89
CA ARG A 76 -31.46 11.60 4.30
C ARG A 76 -31.81 10.24 3.70
N TYR A 77 -31.32 9.95 2.50
CA TYR A 77 -31.54 8.68 1.79
C TYR A 77 -30.46 7.62 2.11
N GLY A 78 -29.55 7.88 3.05
CA GLY A 78 -28.45 6.99 3.41
C GLY A 78 -28.89 5.65 4.02
N TYR A 79 -30.07 5.59 4.63
CA TYR A 79 -30.59 4.35 5.23
C TYR A 79 -31.45 3.52 4.29
N ALA A 80 -31.70 4.00 3.07
CA ALA A 80 -32.42 3.22 2.07
C ALA A 80 -31.52 2.09 1.55
N TRP A 81 -32.14 0.97 1.14
CA TRP A 81 -31.48 -0.23 0.59
C TRP A 81 -30.74 0.01 -0.75
N GLY A 82 -30.66 1.24 -1.24
CA GLY A 82 -30.03 1.60 -2.52
C GLY A 82 -28.92 2.63 -2.40
N LEU A 83 -28.18 2.82 -3.49
CA LEU A 83 -27.23 3.93 -3.61
C LEU A 83 -28.00 5.24 -3.81
N CYS A 84 -27.67 6.26 -3.03
CA CYS A 84 -28.09 7.63 -3.31
C CYS A 84 -27.15 8.30 -4.32
N GLN A 85 -27.59 9.42 -4.90
CA GLN A 85 -26.79 10.21 -5.86
C GLN A 85 -25.40 10.59 -5.32
N HIS A 86 -25.29 10.88 -4.01
CA HIS A 86 -24.01 11.20 -3.37
C HIS A 86 -23.04 10.03 -3.34
N ARG A 87 -23.53 8.81 -3.06
CA ARG A 87 -22.69 7.60 -3.09
C ARG A 87 -22.17 7.34 -4.50
N VAL A 88 -23.00 7.53 -5.51
CA VAL A 88 -22.60 7.40 -6.91
C VAL A 88 -21.50 8.41 -7.26
N ALA A 89 -21.70 9.70 -6.93
CA ALA A 89 -20.70 10.74 -7.17
C ALA A 89 -19.38 10.45 -6.44
N ALA A 90 -19.47 10.02 -5.17
CA ALA A 90 -18.32 9.67 -4.36
C ALA A 90 -17.54 8.47 -4.91
N LEU A 91 -18.22 7.46 -5.45
CA LEU A 91 -17.58 6.29 -6.08
C LEU A 91 -16.79 6.67 -7.34
N PHE A 92 -17.35 7.55 -8.18
CA PHE A 92 -16.62 8.06 -9.35
C PHE A 92 -15.41 8.88 -8.93
N GLN A 93 -15.59 9.81 -8.00
CA GLN A 93 -14.51 10.65 -7.49
C GLN A 93 -13.38 9.82 -6.87
N LEU A 94 -13.73 8.82 -6.06
CA LEU A 94 -12.76 7.95 -5.41
C LEU A 94 -12.00 7.09 -6.43
N ARG A 95 -12.69 6.51 -7.41
CA ARG A 95 -12.05 5.72 -8.47
C ARG A 95 -10.99 6.54 -9.20
N ASP A 96 -11.35 7.75 -9.61
CA ASP A 96 -10.43 8.59 -10.38
C ASP A 96 -9.31 9.15 -9.50
N HIS A 97 -9.59 9.45 -8.23
CA HIS A 97 -8.56 9.77 -7.25
C HIS A 97 -7.54 8.65 -7.09
N LEU A 98 -7.98 7.39 -6.96
CA LEU A 98 -7.10 6.21 -6.85
C LEU A 98 -6.33 5.90 -8.14
N ARG A 99 -6.85 6.30 -9.31
CA ARG A 99 -6.11 6.20 -10.58
C ARG A 99 -4.98 7.22 -10.65
N LEU A 100 -5.23 8.44 -10.17
CA LEU A 100 -4.24 9.51 -10.14
C LEU A 100 -3.22 9.34 -9.00
N HIS A 101 -3.64 8.75 -7.89
CA HIS A 101 -2.84 8.52 -6.69
C HIS A 101 -2.89 7.03 -6.32
N PRO A 102 -2.30 6.14 -7.15
CA PRO A 102 -2.32 4.72 -6.88
C PRO A 102 -1.63 4.46 -5.54
N PRO A 103 -2.29 3.72 -4.62
CA PRO A 103 -1.66 3.40 -3.35
C PRO A 103 -0.42 2.54 -3.62
N SER A 104 0.68 2.86 -2.93
CA SER A 104 1.95 2.16 -3.11
C SER A 104 1.83 0.72 -2.60
N LEU A 105 1.55 -0.23 -3.49
CA LEU A 105 1.40 -1.67 -3.17
C LEU A 105 2.61 -2.20 -2.39
N TRP A 106 3.82 -1.79 -2.77
CA TRP A 106 5.05 -2.14 -2.07
C TRP A 106 5.08 -1.62 -0.64
N ARG A 107 4.55 -0.41 -0.40
CA ARG A 107 4.49 0.20 0.93
C ARG A 107 3.48 -0.51 1.80
N ALA A 108 2.33 -0.89 1.24
CA ALA A 108 1.34 -1.70 1.96
C ALA A 108 1.84 -3.12 2.30
N VAL A 109 2.59 -3.75 1.38
CA VAL A 109 3.27 -5.03 1.63
C VAL A 109 4.33 -4.89 2.71
N LEU A 110 5.14 -3.83 2.66
CA LEU A 110 6.13 -3.53 3.69
C LEU A 110 5.47 -3.23 5.04
N ASP A 111 4.44 -2.38 5.10
CA ASP A 111 3.72 -2.06 6.33
C ASP A 111 3.14 -3.34 6.96
N GLN A 112 2.56 -4.24 6.17
CA GLN A 112 2.07 -5.53 6.66
C GLN A 112 3.21 -6.45 7.11
N ALA A 113 4.36 -6.45 6.44
CA ALA A 113 5.53 -7.25 6.83
C ALA A 113 6.25 -6.68 8.07
N ILE A 114 6.19 -5.37 8.28
CA ILE A 114 6.82 -4.63 9.37
C ILE A 114 5.95 -4.65 10.63
N GLN A 115 4.63 -4.89 10.52
CA GLN A 115 3.75 -5.11 11.67
C GLN A 115 4.39 -6.16 12.59
N PRO A 116 4.90 -5.76 13.77
CA PRO A 116 5.54 -6.68 14.67
C PRO A 116 4.46 -7.66 15.11
N HIS A 117 4.58 -8.91 14.69
CA HIS A 117 3.80 -9.98 15.29
C HIS A 117 4.01 -9.85 16.81
N PRO A 118 2.95 -9.79 17.65
CA PRO A 118 3.11 -9.71 19.09
C PRO A 118 3.72 -11.03 19.57
N ARG A 119 5.03 -11.18 19.40
CA ARG A 119 5.81 -12.22 20.04
C ARG A 119 5.69 -11.93 21.51
N ARG A 120 5.16 -12.91 22.24
CA ARG A 120 5.27 -13.01 23.70
C ARG A 120 6.61 -12.42 24.11
N SER A 121 6.54 -11.46 25.02
CA SER A 121 7.62 -10.69 25.62
C SER A 121 8.88 -11.53 25.86
N ALA A 122 9.67 -11.73 24.82
CA ALA A 122 11.04 -12.16 24.94
C ALA A 122 11.81 -10.88 25.19
N ALA A 123 12.47 -10.82 26.35
CA ALA A 123 13.30 -9.70 26.77
C ALA A 123 14.06 -9.12 25.57
N VAL A 124 14.03 -7.79 25.47
CA VAL A 124 14.74 -6.99 24.47
C VAL A 124 16.22 -7.38 24.53
N SER A 125 16.58 -8.40 23.74
CA SER A 125 17.97 -8.65 23.43
C SER A 125 18.36 -7.54 22.47
N SER A 126 19.36 -6.76 22.84
CA SER A 126 20.00 -5.70 22.05
C SER A 126 20.65 -6.18 20.75
N SER A 127 20.27 -7.36 20.26
CA SER A 127 20.77 -8.05 19.08
C SER A 127 19.65 -8.18 18.04
N GLY A 128 18.98 -7.08 17.71
CA GLY A 128 18.17 -6.97 16.50
C GLY A 128 19.04 -7.10 15.23
N SER A 129 18.45 -7.27 14.05
CA SER A 129 19.16 -7.16 12.77
C SER A 129 18.43 -6.17 11.88
N ALA A 130 19.14 -5.26 11.23
CA ALA A 130 18.54 -4.41 10.21
C ALA A 130 18.55 -5.13 8.87
N LEU A 131 17.41 -5.13 8.18
CA LEU A 131 17.32 -5.44 6.77
C LEU A 131 17.41 -4.13 6.00
N VAL A 132 18.37 -4.04 5.09
CA VAL A 132 18.64 -2.84 4.31
C VAL A 132 18.55 -3.18 2.83
N PHE A 133 17.97 -2.27 2.06
CA PHE A 133 17.83 -2.39 0.61
C PHE A 133 18.64 -1.27 -0.05
N SER A 134 19.61 -1.64 -0.88
CA SER A 134 20.34 -0.67 -1.71
C SER A 134 19.93 -0.78 -3.17
N LEU A 135 19.90 0.36 -3.85
CA LEU A 135 19.83 0.40 -5.30
C LEU A 135 21.26 0.41 -5.87
N GLN A 136 21.65 -0.65 -6.59
CA GLN A 136 22.97 -0.78 -7.19
C GLN A 136 22.89 -0.81 -8.71
N LYS A 137 23.82 -0.12 -9.38
CA LYS A 137 23.95 -0.11 -10.84
C LYS A 137 24.95 -1.18 -11.28
N ARG A 138 24.52 -2.10 -12.14
CA ARG A 138 25.38 -3.08 -12.85
C ARG A 138 25.26 -2.84 -14.35
N GLY A 139 26.29 -2.22 -14.94
CA GLY A 139 26.26 -1.80 -16.35
C GLY A 139 25.15 -0.77 -16.61
N ALA A 140 24.20 -1.11 -17.49
CA ALA A 140 23.04 -0.28 -17.81
C ALA A 140 21.81 -0.57 -16.93
N ILE A 141 21.88 -1.55 -16.02
CA ILE A 141 20.73 -2.04 -15.24
C ILE A 141 20.86 -1.59 -13.78
N TRP A 142 19.74 -1.16 -13.20
CA TRP A 142 19.62 -0.93 -11.77
C TRP A 142 18.95 -2.12 -11.09
N SER A 143 19.51 -2.58 -9.98
CA SER A 143 18.99 -3.70 -9.21
C SER A 143 18.87 -3.32 -7.74
N ILE A 144 17.77 -3.74 -7.11
CA ILE A 144 17.62 -3.65 -5.66
C ILE A 144 18.26 -4.87 -5.04
N LEU A 145 19.19 -4.65 -4.12
CA LEU A 145 19.88 -5.70 -3.37
C LEU A 145 19.56 -5.56 -1.90
N ALA A 146 19.13 -6.67 -1.31
CA ALA A 146 18.75 -6.75 0.10
C ALA A 146 19.88 -7.40 0.91
N TYR A 147 20.17 -6.83 2.07
CA TYR A 147 21.22 -7.30 2.94
C TYR A 147 20.94 -7.06 4.41
N THR A 148 21.62 -7.82 5.26
CA THR A 148 21.43 -7.79 6.71
C THR A 148 22.65 -7.21 7.40
N ILE A 149 22.41 -6.37 8.42
CA ILE A 149 23.45 -5.87 9.33
C ILE A 149 23.07 -6.33 10.74
N ALA A 150 23.99 -7.01 11.41
CA ALA A 150 23.77 -7.46 12.78
C ALA A 150 23.72 -6.26 13.74
N GLY A 151 22.79 -6.26 14.69
CA GLY A 151 22.50 -5.12 15.56
C GLY A 151 23.66 -4.66 16.42
N LYS A 152 24.62 -5.55 16.72
CA LYS A 152 25.88 -5.17 17.37
C LYS A 152 26.70 -4.12 16.62
N HIS A 153 26.45 -3.95 15.32
CA HIS A 153 27.09 -2.94 14.47
C HIS A 153 26.20 -1.71 14.24
N LEU A 154 24.92 -1.76 14.64
CA LEU A 154 23.99 -0.66 14.46
C LEU A 154 24.08 0.35 15.63
N PRO A 155 23.78 1.63 15.39
CA PRO A 155 23.68 2.62 16.47
C PRO A 155 22.59 2.25 17.47
N ILE A 156 22.86 2.31 18.78
CA ILE A 156 21.93 1.86 19.83
C ILE A 156 20.58 2.60 19.75
N ASP A 157 20.58 3.87 19.34
CA ASP A 157 19.39 4.72 19.27
C ASP A 157 18.75 4.80 17.88
N HIS A 158 19.10 3.89 16.96
CA HIS A 158 18.66 4.02 15.57
C HIS A 158 17.14 3.96 15.39
N ARG A 159 16.38 3.27 16.27
CA ARG A 159 14.90 3.14 16.28
C ARG A 159 14.20 2.83 14.93
N GLY A 160 14.95 2.45 13.90
CA GLY A 160 14.46 2.25 12.54
C GLY A 160 14.46 3.52 11.67
N ASP A 161 15.04 4.62 12.15
CA ASP A 161 15.21 5.86 11.40
C ASP A 161 16.16 5.67 10.19
N PRO A 162 15.69 5.89 8.95
CA PRO A 162 16.50 5.66 7.76
C PRO A 162 17.70 6.60 7.66
N ASP A 163 17.59 7.85 8.12
CA ASP A 163 18.67 8.84 7.99
C ASP A 163 19.82 8.52 8.94
N THR A 164 19.52 8.21 10.21
CA THR A 164 20.51 7.74 11.18
C THR A 164 21.21 6.45 10.72
N LEU A 165 20.48 5.53 10.09
CA LEU A 165 21.05 4.30 9.55
C LEU A 165 21.93 4.56 8.33
N ALA A 166 21.52 5.45 7.42
CA ALA A 166 22.30 5.83 6.25
C ALA A 166 23.61 6.49 6.66
N GLU A 167 23.56 7.47 7.57
CA GLU A 167 24.74 8.12 8.12
C GLU A 167 25.67 7.12 8.80
N ALA A 168 25.13 6.17 9.57
CA ALA A 168 25.93 5.14 10.21
C ALA A 168 26.61 4.20 9.19
N ILE A 169 25.92 3.84 8.09
CA ILE A 169 26.48 3.01 7.02
C ILE A 169 27.68 3.69 6.37
N GLU A 170 27.58 5.00 6.14
CA GLU A 170 28.61 5.79 5.48
C GLU A 170 29.78 6.11 6.44
N SER A 171 29.48 6.62 7.63
CA SER A 171 30.49 7.09 8.60
C SER A 171 31.19 5.98 9.38
N ARG A 172 30.53 4.83 9.61
CA ARG A 172 31.08 3.71 10.38
C ARG A 172 31.51 2.54 9.50
N THR A 173 31.59 2.73 8.18
CA THR A 173 32.07 1.71 7.25
C THR A 173 31.26 0.40 7.34
N LEU A 174 29.96 0.48 7.67
CA LEU A 174 29.16 -0.72 7.97
C LEU A 174 28.98 -1.63 6.76
N HIS A 175 29.29 -1.15 5.55
CA HIS A 175 29.32 -1.96 4.34
C HIS A 175 30.19 -3.23 4.47
N GLN A 176 31.22 -3.22 5.32
CA GLN A 176 32.06 -4.40 5.60
C GLN A 176 31.38 -5.46 6.47
N HIS A 177 30.36 -5.06 7.23
CA HIS A 177 29.59 -5.92 8.12
C HIS A 177 28.27 -6.37 7.49
N VAL A 178 28.04 -5.97 6.24
CA VAL A 178 26.89 -6.38 5.45
C VAL A 178 26.99 -7.86 5.13
N LYS A 179 25.94 -8.61 5.47
CA LYS A 179 25.75 -9.97 4.99
C LYS A 179 24.63 -9.97 3.97
N HIS A 180 24.95 -10.32 2.73
CA HIS A 180 23.94 -10.60 1.73
C HIS A 180 22.97 -11.65 2.29
N LEU A 181 21.67 -11.40 2.11
CA LEU A 181 20.69 -12.46 2.31
C LEU A 181 21.10 -13.60 1.38
N ARG A 182 21.32 -14.80 1.95
CA ARG A 182 21.80 -15.94 1.17
C ARG A 182 20.80 -16.25 0.06
N SER A 183 21.13 -15.83 -1.16
CA SER A 183 20.65 -16.50 -2.36
C SER A 183 21.42 -17.80 -2.46
N GLN A 184 20.75 -18.95 -2.36
CA GLN A 184 21.42 -20.24 -2.57
C GLN A 184 22.02 -20.36 -3.98
N VAL A 185 21.50 -19.57 -4.93
CA VAL A 185 21.97 -19.47 -6.30
C VAL A 185 22.48 -18.05 -6.54
N SER A 186 23.80 -17.87 -6.60
CA SER A 186 24.42 -16.58 -6.93
C SER A 186 24.39 -16.34 -8.45
N PRO A 187 24.03 -15.13 -8.91
CA PRO A 187 24.11 -14.77 -10.33
C PRO A 187 25.51 -14.88 -10.92
N ASP A 188 26.54 -14.65 -10.10
CA ASP A 188 27.94 -14.65 -10.54
C ASP A 188 28.42 -16.07 -10.90
N VAL A 189 27.74 -17.10 -10.39
CA VAL A 189 28.01 -18.51 -10.71
C VAL A 189 27.32 -18.93 -12.02
N TYR A 190 26.27 -18.21 -12.43
CA TYR A 190 25.46 -18.53 -13.61
C TYR A 190 25.30 -17.31 -14.53
N PRO A 191 26.40 -16.80 -15.12
CA PRO A 191 26.40 -15.56 -15.88
C PRO A 191 25.55 -15.62 -17.17
N SER A 192 25.24 -16.82 -17.66
CA SER A 192 24.42 -17.06 -18.85
C SER A 192 22.93 -17.21 -18.53
N MET A 193 22.52 -17.24 -17.26
CA MET A 193 21.12 -17.38 -16.87
C MET A 193 20.45 -16.02 -16.71
N SER A 194 19.17 -15.92 -17.10
CA SER A 194 18.40 -14.70 -16.89
C SER A 194 18.16 -14.49 -15.39
N MET A 195 18.13 -13.22 -14.97
CA MET A 195 17.87 -12.83 -13.58
C MET A 195 16.51 -13.32 -13.08
N GLU A 196 15.52 -13.43 -13.97
CA GLU A 196 14.18 -13.96 -13.68
C GLU A 196 14.24 -15.43 -13.26
N LEU A 197 15.01 -16.25 -13.98
CA LEU A 197 15.18 -17.66 -13.70
C LEU A 197 15.94 -17.87 -12.37
N LEU A 198 16.95 -17.05 -12.12
CA LEU A 198 17.72 -17.07 -10.86
C LEU A 198 16.89 -16.63 -9.67
N ALA A 199 16.02 -15.63 -9.83
CA ALA A 199 15.08 -15.20 -8.79
C ALA A 199 14.05 -16.29 -8.48
N ALA A 200 13.49 -16.94 -9.52
CA ALA A 200 12.56 -18.05 -9.36
C ALA A 200 13.21 -19.24 -8.63
N ALA A 201 14.44 -19.60 -9.00
CA ALA A 201 15.21 -20.67 -8.34
C ALA A 201 15.48 -20.36 -6.86
N ASN A 202 15.93 -19.14 -6.55
CA ASN A 202 16.16 -18.72 -5.17
C ASN A 202 14.87 -18.70 -4.34
N THR A 203 13.74 -18.35 -4.95
CA THR A 203 12.42 -18.35 -4.29
C THR A 203 11.95 -19.78 -4.01
N ALA A 204 12.11 -20.70 -4.96
CA ALA A 204 11.73 -22.10 -4.81
C ALA A 204 12.58 -22.82 -3.75
N ILE A 205 13.88 -22.54 -3.70
CA ILE A 205 14.80 -23.18 -2.73
C ILE A 205 14.61 -22.64 -1.31
N SER A 206 14.17 -21.39 -1.15
CA SER A 206 13.93 -20.80 0.18
C SER A 206 12.56 -21.11 0.77
N SER A 207 11.65 -21.74 0.01
CA SER A 207 10.29 -22.11 0.43
C SER A 207 10.11 -23.60 0.72
N GLY A 208 11.14 -24.43 0.55
CA GLY A 208 11.21 -25.82 1.00
C GLY A 208 12.07 -25.97 2.26
#